data_AF-A0A098EV89-F1
#
_entry.id   AF-A0A098EV89-F1
#
_cell.length_a   1.000
_cell.length_b   1.000
_cell.length_c   1.000
_cell.angle_alpha   90.00
_cell.angle_beta   90.00
_cell.angle_gamma   90.00
#
_symmetry.space_group_name_H-M   'P 1'
#
loop_
_entity.id
_entity.type
_entity.pdbx_description
1 polymer ?
#
loop_
_entity_poly.entity_id
_entity_poly.type
_entity_poly.pdbx_seq_one_letter_code
_entity_poly.pdbx_strand_id
1 'polypeptide(L)'
;MKKVMIILGLLAFIVLPSTDVSAKQNTDCKVLEQIFKTKVEKADGVCKVRIPRKNLEVTYMGNKVSPEMVDLAFELSFKKVESQTLVMGEMALLQKEVNQVVDELRKGGLEVSAIHNHWLNEKPRIIYVHFQGKGDMVKQANTIINAIALTKEYKGT
;
A
#
# COMPACT_ATOMS: atom_id res chain seq x y z
N MET A 1 -37.40 -44.40 40.87
CA MET A 1 -36.83 -43.05 40.74
C MET A 1 -35.56 -43.14 39.90
N LYS A 2 -35.47 -42.34 38.83
CA LYS A 2 -34.60 -42.54 37.66
C LYS A 2 -33.12 -42.27 37.98
N LYS A 3 -32.22 -43.16 37.53
CA LYS A 3 -30.77 -42.94 37.49
C LYS A 3 -30.45 -42.00 36.33
N VAL A 4 -29.80 -40.86 36.60
CA VAL A 4 -29.30 -39.94 35.56
C VAL A 4 -27.79 -40.15 35.44
N MET A 5 -27.37 -40.79 34.36
CA MET A 5 -25.97 -40.92 33.96
C MET A 5 -25.59 -39.66 33.19
N ILE A 6 -24.73 -38.83 33.77
CA ILE A 6 -24.12 -37.68 33.09
C ILE A 6 -22.91 -38.21 32.33
N ILE A 7 -23.05 -38.34 31.01
CA ILE A 7 -21.92 -38.62 30.11
C ILE A 7 -21.22 -37.29 29.84
N LEU A 8 -20.03 -37.12 30.42
CA LEU A 8 -19.14 -36.00 30.11
C LEU A 8 -18.52 -36.24 28.72
N GLY A 9 -19.14 -35.69 27.68
CA GLY A 9 -18.60 -35.70 26.32
C GLY A 9 -17.42 -34.74 26.21
N LEU A 10 -16.20 -35.27 26.16
CA LEU A 10 -14.98 -34.50 25.90
C LEU A 10 -14.96 -34.12 24.40
N LEU A 11 -15.46 -32.93 24.05
CA LEU A 11 -15.24 -32.34 22.73
C LEU A 11 -13.79 -31.87 22.63
N ALA A 12 -12.94 -32.70 22.04
CA ALA A 12 -11.61 -32.30 21.61
C ALA A 12 -11.74 -31.36 20.40
N PHE A 13 -11.72 -30.05 20.65
CA PHE A 13 -11.46 -29.08 19.59
C PHE A 13 -10.02 -29.26 19.12
N ILE A 14 -9.85 -29.92 17.97
CA ILE A 14 -8.58 -29.93 17.25
C ILE A 14 -8.36 -28.51 16.74
N VAL A 15 -7.62 -27.71 17.51
CA VAL A 15 -7.11 -26.41 17.05
C VAL A 15 -6.00 -26.71 16.06
N LEU A 16 -6.31 -26.60 14.76
CA LEU A 16 -5.30 -26.59 13.71
C LEU A 16 -4.43 -25.32 13.91
N PRO A 17 -3.11 -25.44 14.09
CA PRO A 17 -2.25 -24.27 14.21
C PRO A 17 -2.10 -23.61 12.84
N SER A 18 -2.71 -22.45 12.65
CA SER A 18 -2.51 -21.58 11.48
C SER A 18 -1.21 -20.78 11.60
N THR A 19 -0.09 -21.46 11.79
CA THR A 19 1.22 -20.82 12.06
C THR A 19 1.97 -20.34 10.81
N ASP A 20 1.62 -20.83 9.61
CA ASP A 20 2.43 -20.57 8.42
C ASP A 20 2.16 -19.21 7.76
N VAL A 21 0.93 -18.70 7.83
CA VAL A 21 0.57 -17.42 7.22
C VAL A 21 1.23 -16.25 7.95
N SER A 22 1.24 -16.28 9.28
CA SER A 22 1.76 -15.18 10.10
C SER A 22 3.29 -15.02 9.97
N ALA A 23 4.02 -16.14 9.91
CA ALA A 23 5.47 -16.15 9.77
C ALA A 23 5.93 -15.70 8.38
N LYS A 24 5.33 -16.23 7.31
CA LYS A 24 5.66 -15.86 5.93
C LYS A 24 5.36 -14.39 5.64
N GLN A 25 4.24 -13.89 6.16
CA GLN A 25 3.87 -12.48 6.04
C GLN A 25 4.82 -11.53 6.78
N ASN A 26 5.40 -11.97 7.90
CA ASN A 26 6.42 -11.20 8.60
C ASN A 26 7.68 -11.01 7.73
N THR A 27 8.06 -12.02 6.96
CA THR A 27 9.16 -11.91 5.99
C THR A 27 8.79 -11.00 4.82
N ASP A 28 7.57 -11.11 4.28
CA ASP A 28 7.13 -10.31 3.14
C ASP A 28 7.15 -8.80 3.44
N CYS A 29 6.62 -8.37 4.60
CA CYS A 29 6.66 -6.96 4.96
C CYS A 29 8.10 -6.45 5.14
N LYS A 30 9.02 -7.25 5.69
CA LYS A 30 10.45 -6.88 5.81
C LYS A 30 11.13 -6.71 4.46
N VAL A 31 10.79 -7.53 3.48
CA VAL A 31 11.29 -7.35 2.10
C VAL A 31 10.79 -6.02 1.52
N LEU A 32 9.52 -5.66 1.76
CA LEU A 32 8.98 -4.37 1.34
C LEU A 32 9.67 -3.19 2.06
N GLU A 33 9.99 -3.30 3.35
CA GLU A 33 10.77 -2.29 4.07
C GLU A 33 12.14 -2.04 3.42
N GLN A 34 12.80 -3.10 2.96
CA GLN A 34 14.10 -3.00 2.28
C GLN A 34 13.98 -2.34 0.90
N ILE A 35 12.96 -2.71 0.11
CA ILE A 35 12.74 -2.15 -1.24
C ILE A 35 12.37 -0.66 -1.14
N PHE A 36 11.41 -0.31 -0.29
CA PHE A 36 10.89 1.05 -0.17
C PHE A 36 11.70 1.95 0.79
N LYS A 37 12.66 1.37 1.53
CA LYS A 37 13.50 2.07 2.51
C LYS A 37 12.68 2.88 3.53
N THR A 38 11.54 2.33 3.93
CA THR A 38 10.62 2.94 4.91
C THR A 38 10.04 1.85 5.80
N LYS A 39 9.50 2.25 6.95
CA LYS A 39 8.77 1.33 7.83
C LYS A 39 7.48 0.89 7.15
N VAL A 40 7.14 -0.38 7.32
CA VAL A 40 5.89 -0.95 6.81
C VAL A 40 4.98 -1.25 7.98
N GLU A 41 3.78 -0.69 7.97
CA GLU A 41 2.75 -1.03 8.94
C GLU A 41 2.12 -2.38 8.56
N LYS A 42 1.93 -3.26 9.54
CA LYS A 42 1.21 -4.52 9.36
C LYS A 42 -0.13 -4.43 10.09
N ALA A 43 -1.22 -4.54 9.33
CA ALA A 43 -2.58 -4.57 9.87
C ALA A 43 -3.43 -5.57 9.08
N ASP A 44 -4.16 -6.45 9.77
CA ASP A 44 -5.14 -7.38 9.17
C ASP A 44 -4.63 -8.22 7.99
N GLY A 45 -3.36 -8.63 8.09
CA GLY A 45 -2.71 -9.37 7.02
C GLY A 45 -2.46 -8.55 5.75
N VAL A 46 -2.25 -7.25 5.90
CA VAL A 46 -1.82 -6.33 4.84
C VAL A 46 -0.53 -5.63 5.28
N CYS A 47 0.46 -5.58 4.39
CA CYS A 47 1.65 -4.75 4.54
C CYS A 47 1.35 -3.39 3.89
N LYS A 48 1.30 -2.33 4.69
CA LYS A 48 1.03 -0.95 4.24
C LYS A 48 2.32 -0.15 4.19
N VAL A 49 2.62 0.40 3.03
CA VAL A 49 3.74 1.31 2.80
C VAL A 49 3.17 2.71 2.65
N ARG A 50 3.68 3.67 3.42
CA ARG A 50 3.36 5.10 3.25
C ARG A 50 4.64 5.89 3.12
N ILE A 51 4.77 6.66 2.03
CA ILE A 51 5.91 7.53 1.75
C ILE A 51 5.39 8.95 1.57
N PRO A 52 5.46 9.81 2.59
CA PRO A 52 5.01 11.20 2.49
C PRO A 52 5.86 12.00 1.51
N ARG A 53 5.24 12.80 0.64
CA ARG A 53 5.94 13.70 -0.28
C ARG A 53 6.24 15.04 0.38
N LYS A 54 7.17 15.03 1.32
CA LYS A 54 7.59 16.24 2.07
C LYS A 54 8.27 17.31 1.19
N ASN A 55 8.60 16.97 -0.05
CA ASN A 55 9.27 17.85 -1.00
C ASN A 55 8.32 18.80 -1.75
N LEU A 56 7.00 18.68 -1.60
CA LEU A 56 6.06 19.61 -2.22
C LEU A 56 5.47 20.57 -1.18
N GLU A 57 5.43 21.84 -1.56
CA GLU A 57 4.70 22.86 -0.82
C GLU A 57 3.36 23.10 -1.52
N VAL A 58 2.27 22.76 -0.84
CA VAL A 58 0.92 22.95 -1.35
C VAL A 58 0.23 24.07 -0.56
N THR A 59 -0.48 24.91 -1.29
CA THR A 59 -1.40 25.90 -0.74
C THR A 59 -2.83 25.52 -1.09
N TYR A 60 -3.76 25.76 -0.17
CA TYR A 60 -5.20 25.63 -0.39
C TYR A 60 -5.86 26.93 0.03
N MET A 61 -6.66 27.52 -0.87
CA MET A 61 -7.28 28.84 -0.67
C MET A 61 -6.27 29.92 -0.24
N GLY A 62 -5.05 29.88 -0.79
CA GLY A 62 -3.98 30.84 -0.49
C GLY A 62 -3.19 30.57 0.79
N ASN A 63 -3.52 29.54 1.57
CA ASN A 63 -2.83 29.20 2.82
C ASN A 63 -1.99 27.93 2.65
N LYS A 64 -0.78 27.90 3.21
CA LYS A 64 0.04 26.68 3.24
C LYS A 64 -0.65 25.61 4.08
N VAL A 65 -0.73 24.40 3.54
CA VAL A 65 -1.31 23.23 4.22
C VAL A 65 -0.23 22.17 4.43
N SER A 66 -0.37 21.35 5.47
CA SER A 66 0.57 20.26 5.72
C SER A 66 0.37 19.12 4.72
N PRO A 67 1.44 18.36 4.38
CA PRO A 67 1.32 17.16 3.55
C PRO A 67 0.27 16.17 4.09
N GLU A 68 0.16 16.02 5.41
CA GLU A 68 -0.82 15.13 6.04
C GLU A 68 -2.26 15.59 5.82
N MET A 69 -2.51 16.91 5.86
CA MET A 69 -3.86 17.46 5.68
C MET A 69 -4.42 17.22 4.28
N VAL A 70 -3.56 17.22 3.26
CA VAL A 70 -3.96 16.99 1.86
C VAL A 70 -3.58 15.60 1.36
N ASP A 71 -3.24 14.68 2.27
CA ASP A 71 -2.84 13.31 1.94
C ASP A 71 -1.76 13.19 0.86
N LEU A 72 -0.73 14.02 0.98
CA LEU A 72 0.33 14.09 -0.01
C LEU A 72 1.36 12.99 0.23
N ALA A 73 1.05 11.78 -0.23
CA ALA A 73 1.89 10.59 -0.06
C ALA A 73 1.81 9.63 -1.26
N PHE A 74 2.71 8.65 -1.25
CA PHE A 74 2.52 7.38 -1.95
C PHE A 74 2.06 6.35 -0.93
N GLU A 75 0.91 5.75 -1.18
CA GLU A 75 0.29 4.77 -0.30
C GLU A 75 0.13 3.45 -1.03
N LEU A 76 0.60 2.36 -0.43
CA LEU A 76 0.59 1.04 -1.04
C LEU A 76 0.11 0.02 -0.02
N SER A 77 -0.77 -0.88 -0.44
CA SER A 77 -1.26 -2.00 0.36
C SER A 77 -0.96 -3.30 -0.36
N PHE A 78 -0.15 -4.16 0.26
CA PHE A 78 0.20 -5.48 -0.25
C PHE A 78 -0.47 -6.56 0.60
N LYS A 79 -1.21 -7.45 -0.06
CA LYS A 79 -1.87 -8.60 0.59
C LYS A 79 -1.48 -9.89 -0.11
N LYS A 80 -0.92 -10.83 0.65
CA LYS A 80 -0.68 -12.19 0.14
C LYS A 80 -2.02 -12.90 -0.05
N VAL A 81 -2.24 -13.45 -1.25
CA VAL A 81 -3.40 -14.29 -1.56
C VAL A 81 -2.87 -15.53 -2.28
N GLU A 82 -2.93 -16.67 -1.61
CA GLU A 82 -2.36 -17.94 -2.07
C GLU A 82 -0.86 -17.79 -2.43
N SER A 83 -0.48 -18.12 -3.66
CA SER A 83 0.88 -18.00 -4.18
C SER A 83 1.22 -16.59 -4.67
N GLN A 84 0.23 -15.71 -4.86
CA GLN A 84 0.38 -14.38 -5.43
C GLN A 84 0.22 -13.28 -4.36
N THR A 85 0.48 -12.04 -4.76
CA THR A 85 0.28 -10.85 -3.94
C THR A 85 -0.57 -9.87 -4.70
N LEU A 86 -1.66 -9.42 -4.07
CA LEU A 86 -2.44 -8.28 -4.50
C LEU A 86 -1.73 -7.00 -4.05
N VAL A 87 -1.67 -6.01 -4.93
CA VAL A 87 -1.29 -4.65 -4.57
C VAL A 87 -2.40 -3.69 -4.99
N MET A 88 -2.68 -2.73 -4.12
CA MET A 88 -3.42 -1.52 -4.45
C MET A 88 -2.57 -0.34 -4.02
N GLY A 89 -2.58 0.73 -4.79
CA GLY A 89 -1.87 1.93 -4.43
C GLY A 89 -2.55 3.20 -4.89
N GLU A 90 -2.20 4.28 -4.21
CA GLU A 90 -2.52 5.66 -4.56
C GLU A 90 -1.21 6.46 -4.59
N MET A 91 -1.05 7.30 -5.61
CA MET A 91 0.07 8.23 -5.69
C MET A 91 -0.42 9.66 -5.84
N ALA A 92 -0.07 10.51 -4.88
CA ALA A 92 -0.22 11.96 -5.02
C ALA A 92 0.89 12.52 -5.92
N LEU A 93 0.53 13.02 -7.10
CA LEU A 93 1.43 13.45 -8.17
C LEU A 93 1.22 14.92 -8.53
N LEU A 94 2.30 15.59 -8.96
CA LEU A 94 2.13 16.83 -9.72
C LEU A 94 1.53 16.47 -11.08
N GLN A 95 0.69 17.35 -11.64
CA GLN A 95 0.04 17.11 -12.94
C GLN A 95 1.04 16.70 -14.05
N LYS A 96 2.25 17.28 -14.06
CA LYS A 96 3.31 16.96 -15.03
C LYS A 96 3.94 15.57 -14.86
N GLU A 97 3.78 14.94 -13.70
CA GLU A 97 4.34 13.63 -13.37
C GLU A 97 3.42 12.48 -13.75
N VAL A 98 2.14 12.76 -13.98
CA VAL A 98 1.09 11.73 -14.16
C VAL A 98 1.42 10.76 -15.30
N ASN A 99 1.68 11.27 -16.50
CA ASN A 99 1.85 10.40 -17.67
C ASN A 99 3.05 9.46 -17.54
N GLN A 100 4.21 9.97 -17.15
CA GLN A 100 5.42 9.14 -16.99
C GLN A 100 5.25 8.06 -15.90
N VAL A 101 4.54 8.38 -14.80
CA VAL A 101 4.25 7.42 -13.73
C VAL A 101 3.27 6.35 -14.23
N VAL A 102 2.19 6.77 -14.89
CA VAL A 102 1.20 5.87 -15.49
C VAL A 102 1.86 4.92 -16.50
N ASP A 103 2.76 5.43 -17.34
CA ASP A 103 3.47 4.63 -18.33
C ASP A 103 4.38 3.57 -17.67
N GLU A 104 5.13 3.94 -16.63
CA GLU A 104 5.99 2.99 -15.90
C GLU A 104 5.17 1.93 -15.15
N LEU A 105 4.06 2.31 -14.50
CA LEU A 105 3.14 1.38 -13.85
C LEU A 105 2.60 0.36 -14.86
N ARG A 106 2.11 0.83 -16.01
CA ARG A 106 1.56 -0.03 -17.07
C ARG A 106 2.62 -0.94 -17.69
N LYS A 107 3.82 -0.42 -17.91
CA LYS A 107 4.97 -1.21 -18.42
C LYS A 107 5.34 -2.36 -17.49
N GLY A 108 5.21 -2.17 -16.17
CA GLY A 108 5.40 -3.24 -15.18
C GLY A 108 4.21 -4.18 -14.99
N GLY A 109 3.10 -3.95 -15.70
CA GLY A 109 1.89 -4.77 -15.65
C GLY A 109 0.91 -4.40 -14.53
N LEU A 110 1.00 -3.19 -13.98
CA LEU A 110 0.02 -2.66 -13.04
C LEU A 110 -1.09 -1.91 -13.79
N GLU A 111 -2.33 -2.12 -13.37
CA GLU A 111 -3.52 -1.50 -13.94
C GLU A 111 -3.81 -0.17 -13.25
N VAL A 112 -3.93 0.92 -14.01
CA VAL A 112 -4.38 2.22 -13.48
C VAL A 112 -5.90 2.23 -13.43
N SER A 113 -6.46 2.32 -12.22
CA SER A 113 -7.90 2.19 -11.96
C SER A 113 -8.62 3.54 -11.86
N ALA A 114 -7.93 4.61 -11.46
CA ALA A 114 -8.49 5.96 -11.42
C ALA A 114 -7.41 7.05 -11.48
N ILE A 115 -7.79 8.23 -12.00
CA ILE A 115 -6.99 9.46 -11.97
C ILE A 115 -7.96 10.60 -11.62
N HIS A 116 -7.72 11.29 -10.51
CA HIS A 116 -8.60 12.36 -10.03
C HIS A 116 -7.87 13.37 -9.13
N ASN A 117 -8.58 14.31 -8.54
CA ASN A 117 -8.06 15.29 -7.58
C ASN A 117 -8.94 15.32 -6.33
N HIS A 118 -8.33 15.41 -5.13
CA HIS A 118 -9.07 15.50 -3.87
C HIS A 118 -9.65 16.90 -3.62
N TRP A 119 -8.97 17.94 -4.10
CA TRP A 119 -9.26 19.34 -3.73
C TRP A 119 -9.49 20.22 -4.97
N LEU A 120 -10.19 21.33 -4.77
CA LEU A 120 -10.31 22.40 -5.75
C LEU A 120 -9.52 23.62 -5.25
N ASN A 121 -8.91 24.39 -6.16
CA ASN A 121 -8.17 25.62 -5.84
C ASN A 121 -6.88 25.42 -5.02
N GLU A 122 -6.35 24.20 -4.96
CA GLU A 122 -5.01 23.93 -4.48
C GLU A 122 -3.95 24.35 -5.51
N LYS A 123 -2.79 24.78 -5.02
CA LYS A 123 -1.62 25.13 -5.85
C LYS A 123 -0.34 24.57 -5.22
N PRO A 124 0.51 23.87 -5.99
CA PRO A 124 0.29 23.41 -7.36
C PRO A 124 -0.83 22.35 -7.44
N ARG A 125 -1.35 22.09 -8.65
CA ARG A 125 -2.37 21.06 -8.87
C ARG A 125 -1.82 19.68 -8.53
N ILE A 126 -2.49 18.98 -7.62
CA ILE A 126 -2.17 17.61 -7.23
C ILE A 126 -3.18 16.65 -7.84
N ILE A 127 -2.69 15.59 -8.45
CA ILE A 127 -3.47 14.52 -9.08
C ILE A 127 -3.18 13.22 -8.34
N TYR A 128 -4.21 12.46 -8.00
CA TYR A 128 -4.13 11.18 -7.33
C TYR A 128 -4.37 10.09 -8.37
N VAL A 129 -3.38 9.21 -8.50
CA VAL A 129 -3.42 8.06 -9.42
C VAL A 129 -3.59 6.80 -8.60
N HIS A 130 -4.71 6.11 -8.77
CA HIS A 130 -4.93 4.79 -8.21
C HIS A 130 -4.51 3.72 -9.20
N PHE A 131 -3.93 2.65 -8.67
CA PHE A 131 -3.56 1.49 -9.45
C PHE A 131 -3.70 0.21 -8.63
N GLN A 132 -3.72 -0.92 -9.33
CA GLN A 132 -3.84 -2.24 -8.74
C GLN A 132 -3.06 -3.29 -9.52
N GLY A 133 -2.80 -4.43 -8.89
CA GLY A 133 -2.13 -5.55 -9.52
C GLY A 133 -2.28 -6.84 -8.74
N LYS A 134 -2.03 -7.96 -9.41
CA LYS A 134 -1.90 -9.30 -8.82
C LYS A 134 -0.71 -9.99 -9.44
N GLY A 135 0.21 -10.49 -8.62
CA GLY A 135 1.37 -11.21 -9.14
C GLY A 135 2.49 -11.39 -8.13
N ASP A 136 3.72 -11.43 -8.63
CA ASP A 136 4.91 -11.48 -7.79
C ASP A 136 5.07 -10.17 -7.01
N MET A 137 5.33 -10.28 -5.71
CA MET A 137 5.40 -9.12 -4.82
C MET A 137 6.60 -8.23 -5.15
N VAL A 138 7.77 -8.83 -5.40
CA VAL A 138 9.03 -8.11 -5.59
C VAL A 138 9.00 -7.38 -6.93
N LYS A 139 8.51 -8.02 -8.00
CA LYS A 139 8.32 -7.38 -9.31
C LYS A 139 7.38 -6.18 -9.24
N GLN A 140 6.24 -6.33 -8.56
CA GLN A 140 5.28 -5.23 -8.37
C GLN A 140 5.91 -4.10 -7.56
N ALA A 141 6.59 -4.40 -6.44
CA ALA A 141 7.27 -3.42 -5.62
C ALA A 141 8.39 -2.67 -6.39
N ASN A 142 9.17 -3.39 -7.21
CA ASN A 142 10.20 -2.79 -8.07
C ASN A 142 9.60 -1.88 -9.15
N THR A 143 8.47 -2.25 -9.74
CA THR A 143 7.74 -1.39 -10.68
C THR A 143 7.32 -0.09 -9.99
N ILE A 144 6.77 -0.20 -8.79
CA ILE A 144 6.27 0.95 -8.03
C ILE A 144 7.41 1.90 -7.62
N ILE A 145 8.54 1.37 -7.12
CA ILE A 145 9.67 2.23 -6.74
C ILE A 145 10.31 2.92 -7.97
N ASN A 146 10.32 2.27 -9.14
CA ASN A 146 10.74 2.91 -10.38
C ASN A 146 9.79 4.05 -10.77
N ALA A 147 8.48 3.84 -10.66
CA ALA A 147 7.49 4.87 -10.92
C ALA A 147 7.64 6.06 -9.95
N ILE A 148 7.86 5.80 -8.66
CA ILE A 148 8.17 6.82 -7.66
C ILE A 148 9.43 7.62 -8.05
N ALA A 149 10.48 6.96 -8.55
CA ALA A 149 11.73 7.58 -8.97
C ALA A 149 11.59 8.54 -10.17
N LEU A 150 10.50 8.44 -10.94
CA LEU A 150 10.20 9.39 -12.03
C LEU A 150 9.65 10.73 -11.52
N THR A 151 9.16 10.80 -10.28
CA THR A 151 8.68 12.05 -9.70
C THR A 151 9.86 12.99 -9.39
N LYS A 152 9.70 14.31 -9.59
CA LYS A 152 10.81 15.25 -9.43
C LYS A 152 11.27 15.26 -7.96
N GLU A 153 12.52 14.85 -7.78
CA GLU A 153 13.41 14.92 -6.61
C GLU A 153 12.74 14.73 -5.24
N TYR A 154 12.57 13.46 -4.85
CA TYR A 154 13.15 13.02 -3.57
C TYR A 154 14.66 13.31 -3.63
N LYS A 155 15.07 14.52 -3.22
CA LYS A 155 16.42 14.74 -2.74
C LYS A 155 16.39 14.32 -1.29
N GLY A 156 16.91 13.13 -1.01
CA GLY A 156 17.28 12.78 0.36
C GLY A 156 18.18 13.89 0.90
N THR A 157 17.67 14.63 1.87
CA THR A 157 18.45 15.35 2.87
C THR A 157 17.93 14.89 4.22
#